data_AF-A0A3B0B3B6-F1
#
_entry.id   AF-A0A3B0B3B6-F1
#
_cell.length_a   1.000
_cell.length_b   1.000
_cell.length_c   1.000
_cell.angle_alpha   90.00
_cell.angle_beta   90.00
_cell.angle_gamma   90.00
#
_symmetry.space_group_name_H-M   'P 1'
#
loop_
_entity.id
_entity.type
_entity.pdbx_description
1 polymer ?
#
loop_
_entity_poly.entity_id
_entity_poly.type
_entity_poly.pdbx_seq_one_letter_code
_entity_poly.pdbx_strand_id
1 'polypeptide(L)' 'MATKFDPAEVVKQVTDRLFERYPETGRETIATLATEELGKISDSRVTDYFTVLTERAVRKRLKV' A
#
# COMPACT_ATOMS: atom_id res chain seq x y z
N MET A 1 -14.72 -15.68 9.83
CA MET A 1 -15.00 -14.37 10.44
C MET A 1 -14.25 -13.35 9.59
N ALA A 2 -14.95 -12.65 8.70
CA ALA A 2 -14.31 -11.78 7.71
C ALA A 2 -13.69 -10.59 8.43
N THR A 3 -12.35 -10.47 8.38
CA THR A 3 -11.64 -9.27 8.81
C THR A 3 -12.28 -8.10 8.09
N LYS A 4 -12.89 -7.17 8.82
CA LYS A 4 -13.43 -5.95 8.23
C LYS A 4 -12.25 -5.24 7.58
N PHE A 5 -12.18 -5.29 6.26
CA PHE A 5 -11.19 -4.59 5.49
C PHE A 5 -11.41 -3.09 5.70
N ASP A 6 -10.49 -2.44 6.40
CA ASP A 6 -10.48 -0.99 6.58
C ASP A 6 -9.38 -0.39 5.69
N PRO A 7 -9.75 0.30 4.59
CA PRO A 7 -8.78 0.87 3.67
C PRO A 7 -7.85 1.88 4.33
N ALA A 8 -8.35 2.64 5.30
CA ALA A 8 -7.57 3.65 5.99
C ALA A 8 -6.52 3.01 6.91
N GLU A 9 -6.88 1.88 7.54
CA GLU A 9 -5.92 1.09 8.32
C GLU A 9 -4.81 0.51 7.45
N VAL A 10 -5.15 -0.01 6.26
CA VAL A 10 -4.16 -0.53 5.29
C VAL A 10 -3.21 0.57 4.83
N VAL A 11 -3.73 1.74 4.44
CA VAL A 11 -2.91 2.89 4.03
C VAL A 11 -1.97 3.30 5.16
N LYS A 12 -2.47 3.38 6.40
CA LYS A 12 -1.65 3.75 7.56
C LYS A 12 -0.51 2.75 7.79
N GLN A 13 -0.80 1.45 7.83
CA GLN A 13 0.22 0.42 8.06
C GLN A 13 1.29 0.40 6.96
N VAL A 14 0.89 0.56 5.70
CA VAL A 14 1.82 0.62 4.56
C VAL A 14 2.68 1.88 4.63
N THR A 15 2.07 3.03 4.97
CA THR A 15 2.78 4.30 5.11
C THR A 15 3.83 4.24 6.19
N ASP A 16 3.49 3.71 7.37
CA ASP A 16 4.42 3.62 8.50
C ASP A 16 5.62 2.71 8.16
N ARG A 17 5.37 1.53 7.57
CA ARG A 17 6.43 0.60 7.15
C ARG A 17 7.34 1.14 6.05
N LEU A 18 6.79 1.86 5.09
CA LEU A 18 7.57 2.44 3.99
C LEU A 18 8.35 3.68 4.46
N PHE A 19 7.79 4.47 5.37
CA PHE A 19 8.48 5.63 5.93
C PHE A 19 9.68 5.21 6.79
N GLU A 20 9.61 4.09 7.50
CA GLU A 20 10.78 3.53 8.20
C GLU A 20 11.93 3.16 7.26
N ARG A 21 11.64 2.78 6.01
CA ARG A 21 12.64 2.36 5.02
C ARG A 21 13.07 3.46 4.07
N TYR A 22 12.20 4.43 3.80
CA TYR A 22 12.39 5.52 2.84
C TYR A 22 11.96 6.87 3.46
N PRO A 23 12.57 7.31 4.57
CA PRO A 23 12.19 8.55 5.24
C PRO A 23 12.36 9.79 4.35
N GLU A 24 13.26 9.74 3.37
CA GLU A 24 13.55 10.82 2.40
C GLU A 24 12.39 11.12 1.44
N THR A 25 11.47 10.18 1.21
CA THR A 25 10.36 10.34 0.26
C THR A 25 9.23 11.21 0.83
N GLY A 26 9.20 11.40 2.15
CA GLY A 26 8.17 12.16 2.85
C GLY A 26 6.90 11.34 3.07
N ARG A 27 6.35 11.44 4.30
CA ARG A 27 5.20 10.62 4.73
C ARG A 27 3.93 10.86 3.92
N GLU A 28 3.66 12.11 3.54
CA GLU A 28 2.51 12.45 2.68
C GLU A 28 2.59 11.77 1.31
N THR A 29 3.75 11.85 0.65
CA THR A 29 3.97 11.20 -0.65
C THR A 29 3.72 9.70 -0.58
N ILE A 30 4.21 9.05 0.47
CA ILE A 30 4.01 7.60 0.69
C ILE A 30 2.53 7.30 0.93
N ALA A 31 1.81 8.12 1.70
CA ALA A 31 0.39 7.94 1.98
C ALA A 31 -0.48 8.11 0.72
N THR A 32 -0.16 9.10 -0.12
CA THR A 32 -0.83 9.30 -1.42
C THR A 32 -0.64 8.09 -2.32
N LEU A 33 0.61 7.61 -2.46
CA LEU A 33 0.90 6.42 -3.27
C LEU A 33 0.22 5.16 -2.72
N ALA A 34 0.21 4.97 -1.40
CA ALA A 34 -0.47 3.84 -0.77
C ALA A 34 -1.98 3.87 -1.04
N THR A 35 -2.60 5.05 -1.02
CA THR A 35 -4.04 5.23 -1.31
C THR A 35 -4.35 4.93 -2.78
N GLU A 36 -3.54 5.43 -3.71
CA GLU A 36 -3.72 5.19 -5.15
C GLU A 36 -3.58 3.71 -5.51
N GLU A 37 -2.56 3.03 -4.98
CA GLU A 37 -2.32 1.62 -5.27
C GLU A 37 -3.37 0.73 -4.60
N LEU A 38 -3.82 1.07 -3.38
CA LEU A 38 -4.94 0.37 -2.73
C LEU A 38 -6.22 0.49 -3.55
N GLY A 39 -6.50 1.69 -4.10
CA GLY A 39 -7.63 1.96 -4.99
C GLY A 39 -7.63 1.09 -6.26
N LYS A 40 -6.46 0.89 -6.87
CA LYS A 40 -6.29 0.05 -8.06
C LYS A 40 -6.56 -1.42 -7.79
N ILE A 41 -6.21 -1.88 -6.59
CA ILE A 41 -6.39 -3.28 -6.24
C ILE A 41 -7.82 -3.51 -5.74
N SER A 42 -8.51 -2.49 -5.17
CA SER A 42 -9.88 -2.60 -4.64
C SER A 42 -10.92 -2.91 -5.70
N ASP A 43 -10.59 -2.65 -6.95
CA ASP A 43 -11.40 -3.00 -8.13
C ASP A 43 -11.26 -4.48 -8.53
N SER A 44 -10.25 -5.19 -7.98
CA SER A 44 -10.06 -6.63 -8.17
C SER A 44 -10.59 -7.40 -6.95
N ARG A 45 -11.50 -8.37 -7.16
CA ARG A 45 -12.11 -9.23 -6.13
C ARG A 45 -11.10 -10.19 -5.46
N VAL A 46 -9.99 -9.71 -4.91
CA VAL A 46 -8.98 -10.55 -4.27
C VAL A 46 -8.44 -9.87 -3.01
N THR A 47 -9.29 -9.77 -1.99
CA THR A 47 -9.02 -9.13 -0.68
C THR A 47 -7.79 -9.68 0.07
N ASP A 48 -7.34 -10.90 -0.25
CA ASP A 48 -6.24 -11.55 0.48
C ASP A 48 -4.84 -11.31 -0.09
N TYR A 49 -4.71 -10.67 -1.26
CA TYR A 49 -3.40 -10.50 -1.93
C TYR A 49 -2.96 -9.04 -2.11
N PHE A 50 -3.71 -8.08 -1.59
CA PHE A 50 -3.45 -6.66 -1.76
C PHE A 50 -2.04 -6.27 -1.34
N THR A 51 -1.64 -6.62 -0.12
CA THR A 51 -0.32 -6.25 0.41
C THR A 51 0.83 -6.75 -0.46
N VAL A 52 0.73 -7.99 -0.96
CA VAL A 52 1.76 -8.62 -1.80
C VAL A 52 1.77 -8.02 -3.21
N LEU A 53 0.59 -7.74 -3.78
CA LEU A 53 0.47 -7.14 -5.10
C LEU A 53 0.92 -5.68 -5.11
N THR A 54 0.57 -4.90 -4.07
CA THR A 54 1.06 -3.53 -3.86
C THR A 54 2.58 -3.53 -3.73
N GLU A 55 3.15 -4.38 -2.88
CA GLU A 55 4.60 -4.43 -2.68
C GLU A 55 5.33 -4.76 -4.00
N ARG A 56 4.80 -5.71 -4.77
CA ARG A 56 5.39 -6.10 -6.06
C ARG A 56 5.31 -4.98 -7.11
N ALA A 57 4.19 -4.25 -7.16
CA ALA A 57 4.01 -3.13 -8.06
C ALA A 57 4.97 -1.98 -7.73
N VAL A 58 5.14 -1.69 -6.44
CA VAL A 58 6.08 -0.67 -5.95
C VAL A 58 7.52 -1.02 -6.31
N ARG A 59 7.97 -2.26 -6.07
CA ARG A 59 9.32 -2.73 -6.45
C ARG A 59 9.57 -2.58 -7.95
N LYS A 60 8.61 -2.99 -8.78
CA LYS A 60 8.73 -2.91 -10.24
C LYS A 60 8.89 -1.47 -10.75
N ARG A 61 8.25 -0.50 -10.09
CA ARG A 61 8.33 0.93 -10.44
C ARG A 61 9.65 1.55 -9.97
N LEU A 62 10.19 1.09 -8.85
CA LEU A 62 11.46 1.54 -8.30
C LEU A 62 12.68 1.00 -9.08
N LYS A 63 12.49 0.11 -10.07
CA LYS A 63 13.58 -0.56 -10.82
C LYS A 63 14.62 -1.24 -9.89
N VAL A 64 14.17 -1.82 -8.78
CA VAL A 64 14.94 -2.72 -7.91
C VAL A 64 14.55 -4.17 -8.13
#